data_AF-A0A7G7BFG9-F1
#
_entry.id   AF-A0A7G7BFG9-F1
#
_cell.length_a   1.000
_cell.length_b   1.000
_cell.length_c   1.000
_cell.angle_alpha   90.00
_cell.angle_beta   90.00
_cell.angle_gamma   90.00
#
_symmetry.space_group_name_H-M   'P 1'
#
loop_
_entity.id
_entity.type
_entity.pdbx_description
1 polymer ?
#
loop_
_entity_poly.entity_id
_entity_poly.type
_entity_poly.pdbx_seq_one_letter_code
_entity_poly.pdbx_strand_id
1 'polypeptide(L)'
;MNRTPWRRRPEPLDHAELAGLLPVPGDPVLSHDRMTMLEEHLMNEIQQAHARKSAQTGTSPLPDAGAGTETTAGTETRSGRPRGAGRRAALIGVGVAVAVLAGVAGVAQFTGQGRSEAAGPPDESVPASVVQAGQGTTRGLTSTVALISGAAAREKLPEPKPDQFVYIKSQVSWLAESQDADGKSETYVQKPHSRQVWMSPDGRRGWLIEPGSGTTSREGLTLDDNREAPAARPTLGAPSYDYLKTLTTDPDELLKKIYRETKGQGNGPDQQAFTTIGDLVREQVMPAELTSALYRAAAKIPGVMVVEKTTDAVGRQGIAIARTDENSGDRSEWIFDPKTFSYLGERTVQMRDRSGIKAGTVIGHTAITERAIVDEMKERPGARNKI
;
A
#
# COMPACT_ATOMS: atom_id res chain seq x y z
N MET A 1 -11.61 -67.14 -16.54
CA MET A 1 -11.16 -66.01 -15.70
C MET A 1 -12.04 -64.80 -16.02
N ASN A 2 -13.08 -64.59 -15.21
CA ASN A 2 -14.03 -63.49 -15.36
C ASN A 2 -13.43 -62.20 -14.79
N ARG A 3 -13.32 -61.14 -15.58
CA ARG A 3 -13.03 -59.78 -15.10
C ARG A 3 -14.33 -58.99 -15.02
N THR A 4 -14.75 -58.71 -13.80
CA THR A 4 -15.91 -57.86 -13.48
C THR A 4 -15.60 -56.39 -13.85
N PRO A 5 -16.48 -55.65 -14.54
CA PRO A 5 -16.25 -54.24 -14.82
C PRO A 5 -16.60 -53.36 -13.60
N TRP A 6 -15.75 -52.35 -13.35
CA TRP A 6 -15.96 -51.32 -12.33
C TRP A 6 -17.27 -50.55 -12.59
N ARG A 7 -18.24 -50.64 -11.67
CA ARG A 7 -19.40 -49.74 -11.66
C ARG A 7 -18.98 -48.39 -11.07
N ARG A 8 -19.21 -47.29 -11.80
CA ARG A 8 -19.22 -45.94 -11.23
C ARG A 8 -20.46 -45.79 -10.34
N ARG A 9 -20.29 -45.32 -9.10
CA ARG A 9 -21.36 -44.99 -8.15
C ARG A 9 -22.00 -43.64 -8.54
N PRO A 10 -23.34 -43.50 -8.59
CA PRO A 10 -23.99 -42.25 -9.01
C PRO A 10 -24.62 -41.45 -7.85
N GLU A 11 -24.00 -41.40 -6.65
CA GLU A 11 -24.48 -40.54 -5.54
C GLU A 11 -23.34 -39.72 -4.92
N PRO A 12 -23.59 -38.44 -4.55
CA PRO A 12 -22.64 -37.61 -3.83
C PRO A 12 -22.44 -38.12 -2.39
N LEU A 13 -21.21 -38.02 -1.88
CA LEU A 13 -20.87 -38.39 -0.51
C LEU A 13 -21.64 -37.49 0.48
N ASP A 14 -22.17 -38.10 1.54
CA ASP A 14 -22.83 -37.34 2.60
C ASP A 14 -21.82 -36.59 3.49
N HIS A 15 -22.31 -35.66 4.31
CA HIS A 15 -21.45 -34.85 5.18
C HIS A 15 -20.66 -35.68 6.21
N ALA A 16 -21.14 -36.87 6.58
CA ALA A 16 -20.47 -37.74 7.54
C ALA A 16 -19.32 -38.51 6.88
N GLU A 17 -19.49 -38.98 5.64
CA GLU A 17 -18.42 -39.58 4.84
C GLU A 17 -17.33 -38.54 4.48
N LEU A 18 -17.71 -37.29 4.22
CA LEU A 18 -16.75 -36.19 3.98
C LEU A 18 -15.91 -35.86 5.21
N ALA A 19 -16.50 -35.87 6.40
CA ALA A 19 -15.79 -35.59 7.65
C ALA A 19 -14.72 -36.66 7.96
N GLY A 20 -14.94 -37.91 7.57
CA GLY A 20 -13.98 -39.01 7.75
C GLY A 20 -12.80 -38.98 6.76
N LEU A 21 -12.88 -38.19 5.69
CA LEU A 21 -11.82 -38.04 4.69
C LEU A 21 -10.89 -36.86 4.98
N LEU A 22 -11.26 -35.98 5.94
CA LEU A 22 -10.42 -34.87 6.35
C LEU A 22 -9.37 -35.35 7.35
N PRO A 23 -8.11 -34.89 7.23
CA PRO A 23 -7.08 -35.19 8.21
C PRO A 23 -7.53 -34.69 9.59
N VAL A 24 -7.27 -35.50 10.62
CA VAL A 24 -7.50 -35.12 12.02
C VAL A 24 -6.80 -33.78 12.28
N PRO A 25 -7.44 -32.79 12.92
CA PRO A 25 -6.80 -31.52 13.26
C PRO A 25 -5.49 -31.80 14.01
N GLY A 26 -4.40 -31.13 13.61
CA GLY A 26 -3.10 -31.31 14.24
C GLY A 26 -3.16 -30.98 15.74
N ASP A 27 -2.53 -31.80 16.56
CA ASP A 27 -2.39 -31.63 18.01
C ASP A 27 -0.93 -31.20 18.33
N PRO A 28 -0.69 -30.05 18.99
CA PRO A 28 -1.69 -29.11 19.50
C PRO A 28 -2.39 -28.34 18.39
N VAL A 29 -3.70 -28.15 18.59
CA VAL A 29 -4.50 -27.20 17.81
C VAL A 29 -3.79 -25.85 17.89
N LEU A 30 -3.42 -25.30 16.74
CA LEU A 30 -2.75 -24.00 16.67
C LEU A 30 -3.64 -22.95 17.36
N SER A 31 -3.03 -22.07 18.16
CA SER A 31 -3.76 -20.92 18.71
C SER A 31 -4.38 -20.12 17.57
N HIS A 32 -5.53 -19.48 17.83
CA HIS A 32 -6.27 -18.70 16.83
C HIS A 32 -5.34 -17.72 16.08
N ASP A 33 -4.49 -17.01 16.83
CA ASP A 33 -3.50 -16.08 16.29
C ASP A 33 -2.50 -16.75 15.31
N ARG A 34 -2.03 -17.97 15.64
CA ARG A 34 -1.11 -18.70 14.75
C ARG A 34 -1.81 -19.24 13.50
N MET A 35 -3.10 -19.55 13.60
CA MET A 35 -3.91 -19.97 12.47
C MET A 35 -4.14 -18.81 11.51
N THR A 36 -4.46 -17.62 12.03
CA THR A 36 -4.60 -16.39 11.24
C THR A 36 -3.29 -16.01 10.54
N MET A 37 -2.15 -16.07 11.24
CA MET A 37 -0.85 -15.79 10.60
C MET A 37 -0.49 -16.80 9.50
N LEU A 38 -0.84 -18.07 9.69
CA LEU A 38 -0.60 -19.11 8.69
C LEU A 38 -1.52 -18.93 7.47
N GLU A 39 -2.77 -18.55 7.70
CA GLU A 39 -3.73 -18.21 6.65
C GLU A 39 -3.26 -17.00 5.83
N GLU A 40 -2.87 -15.91 6.48
CA GLU A 40 -2.31 -14.73 5.80
C GLU A 40 -1.07 -15.07 4.98
N HIS A 41 -0.17 -15.91 5.53
CA HIS A 41 1.01 -16.36 4.82
C HIS A 41 0.67 -17.20 3.58
N LEU A 42 -0.27 -18.14 3.70
CA LEU A 42 -0.73 -18.99 2.60
C LEU A 42 -1.42 -18.18 1.50
N MET A 43 -2.25 -17.20 1.88
CA MET A 43 -2.93 -16.31 0.94
C MET A 43 -1.93 -15.46 0.15
N ASN A 44 -0.87 -14.98 0.80
CA ASN A 44 0.23 -14.28 0.15
C ASN A 44 1.00 -15.18 -0.84
N GLU A 45 1.32 -16.42 -0.47
CA GLU A 45 2.01 -17.37 -1.36
C GLU A 45 1.16 -17.73 -2.59
N ILE A 46 -0.15 -17.92 -2.42
CA ILE A 46 -1.08 -18.18 -3.51
C ILE A 46 -1.11 -17.00 -4.49
N GLN A 47 -1.26 -15.77 -3.98
CA GLN A 47 -1.24 -14.56 -4.81
C GLN A 47 0.08 -14.41 -5.59
N GLN A 48 1.22 -14.69 -4.95
CA GLN A 48 2.52 -14.66 -5.61
C GLN A 48 2.67 -15.77 -6.68
N ALA A 49 2.14 -16.96 -6.44
CA ALA A 49 2.13 -18.04 -7.41
C ALA A 49 1.27 -17.69 -8.64
N HIS A 50 0.12 -17.03 -8.44
CA HIS A 50 -0.72 -16.53 -9.52
C HIS A 50 -0.03 -15.41 -10.32
N ALA A 51 0.68 -14.50 -9.66
CA ALA A 51 1.49 -13.46 -10.31
C ALA A 51 2.65 -14.06 -11.15
N ARG A 52 3.33 -15.09 -10.65
CA ARG A 52 4.39 -15.79 -11.39
C ARG A 52 3.86 -16.53 -12.61
N LYS A 53 2.69 -17.17 -12.48
CA LYS A 53 2.07 -17.93 -13.57
C LYS A 53 1.55 -17.01 -14.68
N SER A 54 0.98 -15.86 -14.32
CA SER A 54 0.53 -14.85 -15.28
C SER A 54 1.69 -14.19 -16.03
N ALA A 55 2.84 -13.99 -15.37
CA ALA A 55 4.08 -13.52 -16.03
C ALA A 55 4.67 -14.54 -17.03
N GLN A 56 4.41 -15.84 -16.86
CA GLN A 56 4.87 -16.89 -17.78
C GLN A 56 3.97 -17.10 -19.00
N THR A 57 2.68 -16.76 -18.91
CA THR A 57 1.71 -16.88 -20.03
C THR A 57 1.61 -15.63 -20.92
N GLY A 58 2.38 -14.57 -20.65
CA GLY A 58 2.50 -13.40 -21.52
C GLY A 58 3.37 -13.70 -22.75
N THR A 59 2.75 -14.20 -23.81
CA THR A 59 3.39 -14.50 -25.10
C THR A 59 3.98 -13.24 -25.74
N SER A 60 5.30 -13.19 -25.91
CA SER A 60 5.95 -12.21 -26.80
C SER A 60 5.78 -12.65 -28.26
N PRO A 61 5.49 -11.75 -29.23
CA PRO A 61 5.48 -12.10 -30.65
C PRO A 61 6.93 -12.25 -31.16
N LEU A 62 7.21 -13.37 -31.81
CA LEU A 62 8.41 -13.59 -32.62
C LEU A 62 8.42 -12.65 -33.84
N PRO A 63 9.59 -12.13 -34.26
CA PRO A 63 9.79 -11.65 -35.62
C PRO A 63 10.13 -12.83 -36.57
N ASP A 64 9.53 -12.81 -37.75
CA ASP A 64 9.73 -13.79 -38.82
C ASP A 64 11.14 -13.74 -39.44
N ALA A 65 11.53 -14.90 -39.96
CA ALA A 65 12.84 -15.23 -40.49
C ALA A 65 13.12 -14.73 -41.92
N GLY A 66 14.39 -14.47 -42.21
CA GLY A 66 14.95 -14.36 -43.56
C GLY A 66 16.38 -14.92 -43.58
N ALA A 67 16.58 -15.98 -44.37
CA ALA A 67 17.78 -16.81 -44.42
C ALA A 67 18.96 -16.20 -45.20
N GLY A 68 20.18 -16.69 -44.92
CA GLY A 68 21.39 -16.42 -45.71
C GLY A 68 22.69 -17.00 -45.13
N THR A 69 22.90 -18.30 -45.37
CA THR A 69 24.16 -19.03 -45.65
C THR A 69 25.55 -18.60 -45.11
N GLU A 70 26.24 -19.63 -44.59
CA GLU A 70 27.64 -20.05 -44.90
C GLU A 70 28.84 -19.71 -43.95
N THR A 71 29.49 -20.81 -43.51
CA THR A 71 30.95 -21.08 -43.65
C THR A 71 31.90 -20.93 -42.42
N THR A 72 32.21 -22.12 -41.86
CA THR A 72 33.51 -22.70 -41.36
C THR A 72 34.40 -22.08 -40.26
N ALA A 73 34.64 -22.95 -39.26
CA ALA A 73 35.92 -23.54 -38.82
C ALA A 73 36.82 -22.89 -37.73
N GLY A 74 37.25 -23.79 -36.82
CA GLY A 74 38.48 -23.76 -36.02
C GLY A 74 38.34 -23.18 -34.61
N THR A 75 38.85 -23.73 -33.51
CA THR A 75 39.79 -24.83 -33.25
C THR A 75 39.69 -25.21 -31.76
N GLU A 76 40.00 -26.47 -31.48
CA GLU A 76 40.10 -27.15 -30.19
C GLU A 76 40.98 -26.45 -29.13
N THR A 77 40.69 -26.64 -27.84
CA THR A 77 41.67 -27.25 -26.91
C THR A 77 41.05 -27.76 -25.60
N ARG A 78 41.67 -28.84 -25.12
CA ARG A 78 41.28 -29.77 -24.05
C ARG A 78 41.38 -29.21 -22.62
N SER A 79 40.54 -29.82 -21.77
CA SER A 79 40.83 -30.40 -20.44
C SER A 79 41.40 -29.51 -19.33
N GLY A 80 40.59 -29.32 -18.28
CA GLY A 80 41.07 -29.03 -16.94
C GLY A 80 39.95 -29.03 -15.92
N ARG A 81 39.68 -30.18 -15.29
CA ARG A 81 38.80 -30.29 -14.12
C ARG A 81 39.65 -30.11 -12.86
N PRO A 82 39.21 -29.30 -11.89
CA PRO A 82 39.35 -29.72 -10.50
C PRO A 82 38.07 -29.55 -9.68
N ARG A 83 37.75 -30.66 -9.02
CA ARG A 83 37.37 -30.87 -7.61
C ARG A 83 36.56 -29.79 -6.87
N GLY A 84 35.51 -30.29 -6.21
CA GLY A 84 34.45 -29.51 -5.60
C GLY A 84 34.84 -28.73 -4.35
N ALA A 85 34.05 -27.70 -4.11
CA ALA A 85 33.90 -27.02 -2.84
C ALA A 85 32.40 -26.81 -2.63
N GLY A 86 31.92 -27.19 -1.45
CA GLY A 86 30.49 -27.26 -1.11
C GLY A 86 29.78 -25.93 -1.28
N ARG A 87 28.67 -25.96 -2.03
CA ARG A 87 27.70 -24.86 -2.03
C ARG A 87 26.93 -24.91 -0.72
N ARG A 88 27.36 -24.15 0.28
CA ARG A 88 26.44 -23.69 1.33
C ARG A 88 25.45 -22.76 0.63
N ALA A 89 24.24 -23.23 0.44
CA ALA A 89 23.12 -22.39 0.02
C ALA A 89 22.94 -21.32 1.10
N ALA A 90 23.39 -20.09 0.82
CA ALA A 90 22.97 -18.94 1.59
C ALA A 90 21.48 -18.73 1.26
N LEU A 91 20.62 -19.15 2.18
CA LEU A 91 19.22 -18.75 2.21
C LEU A 91 19.23 -17.22 2.32
N ILE A 92 18.97 -16.54 1.21
CA ILE A 92 18.66 -15.12 1.21
C ILE A 92 17.35 -15.00 1.98
N GLY A 93 17.44 -14.61 3.25
CA GLY A 93 16.28 -14.29 4.07
C GLY A 93 15.53 -13.16 3.38
N VAL A 94 14.34 -13.47 2.87
CA VAL A 94 13.39 -12.48 2.39
C VAL A 94 12.95 -11.71 3.63
N GLY A 95 13.45 -10.48 3.79
CA GLY A 95 13.04 -9.59 4.86
C GLY A 95 11.57 -9.25 4.71
N VAL A 96 10.72 -9.78 5.58
CA VAL A 96 9.34 -9.34 5.73
C VAL A 96 9.39 -7.97 6.39
N ALA A 97 9.26 -6.92 5.58
CA ALA A 97 9.02 -5.57 6.07
C ALA A 97 7.66 -5.55 6.79
N VAL A 98 7.60 -4.95 7.98
CA VAL A 98 6.32 -4.49 8.52
C VAL A 98 5.94 -3.29 7.68
N ALA A 99 5.20 -3.54 6.60
CA ALA A 99 4.41 -2.48 6.03
C ALA A 99 3.37 -2.12 7.11
N VAL A 100 3.45 -0.92 7.69
CA VAL A 100 2.26 -0.31 8.25
C VAL A 100 1.30 -0.27 7.08
N LEU A 101 0.28 -1.12 7.09
CA LEU A 101 -0.70 -1.21 6.02
C LEU A 101 -1.43 0.15 5.97
N ALA A 102 -0.86 1.06 5.19
CA ALA A 102 -1.61 2.08 4.52
C ALA A 102 -2.70 1.34 3.74
N GLY A 103 -3.95 1.57 4.08
CA GLY A 103 -5.13 0.90 3.52
C GLY A 103 -5.30 1.12 2.01
N VAL A 104 -4.39 0.56 1.22
CA VAL A 104 -4.59 0.20 -0.18
C VAL A 104 -4.57 -1.33 -0.18
N ALA A 105 -5.63 -1.92 0.36
CA ALA A 105 -5.89 -3.33 0.13
C ALA A 105 -6.03 -3.51 -1.39
N GLY A 106 -5.03 -4.15 -2.00
CA GLY A 106 -5.12 -4.61 -3.38
C GLY A 106 -6.36 -5.49 -3.52
N VAL A 107 -7.23 -5.11 -4.44
CA VAL A 107 -8.46 -5.86 -4.76
C VAL A 107 -8.06 -7.27 -5.22
N ALA A 108 -8.16 -8.24 -4.32
CA ALA A 108 -8.08 -9.65 -4.66
C ALA A 108 -9.38 -10.04 -5.37
N GLN A 109 -9.33 -10.17 -6.70
CA GLN A 109 -10.46 -10.66 -7.48
C GLN A 109 -10.58 -12.18 -7.31
N PHE A 110 -11.60 -12.62 -6.56
CA PHE A 110 -12.03 -14.01 -6.61
C PHE A 110 -12.97 -14.23 -7.80
N THR A 111 -12.42 -14.76 -8.90
CA THR A 111 -13.23 -15.41 -9.93
C THR A 111 -13.50 -16.85 -9.50
N GLY A 112 -14.62 -17.07 -8.81
CA GLY A 112 -15.06 -18.39 -8.36
C GLY A 112 -16.57 -18.52 -8.47
N GLN A 113 -17.02 -19.24 -9.49
CA GLN A 113 -18.42 -19.50 -9.79
C GLN A 113 -19.07 -20.33 -8.67
N GLY A 114 -19.88 -19.68 -7.83
CA GLY A 114 -20.71 -20.33 -6.82
C GLY A 114 -21.69 -19.31 -6.27
N ARG A 115 -22.99 -19.51 -6.55
CA ARG A 115 -24.09 -18.72 -5.98
C ARG A 115 -24.04 -18.86 -4.45
N SER A 116 -23.41 -17.90 -3.79
CA SER A 116 -23.68 -17.60 -2.39
C SER A 116 -24.59 -16.38 -2.39
N GLU A 117 -25.67 -16.40 -1.60
CA GLU A 117 -26.46 -15.20 -1.31
C GLU A 117 -25.49 -14.06 -0.98
N ALA A 118 -25.65 -12.92 -1.66
CA ALA A 118 -24.83 -11.75 -1.42
C ALA A 118 -24.95 -11.39 0.06
N ALA A 119 -23.89 -11.67 0.82
CA ALA A 119 -23.72 -11.08 2.13
C ALA A 119 -23.81 -9.57 1.91
N GLY A 120 -24.71 -8.89 2.65
CA GLY A 120 -24.81 -7.44 2.58
C GLY A 120 -23.45 -6.79 2.84
N PRO A 121 -23.28 -5.52 2.45
CA PRO A 121 -22.04 -4.81 2.68
C PRO A 121 -21.72 -4.83 4.19
N PRO A 122 -20.43 -4.87 4.60
CA PRO A 122 -20.06 -4.94 6.01
C PRO A 122 -20.76 -3.85 6.84
N ASP A 123 -21.18 -4.15 8.06
CA ASP A 123 -21.96 -3.26 8.96
C ASP A 123 -21.33 -1.86 9.16
N GLU A 124 -20.04 -1.69 8.85
CA GLU A 124 -19.30 -0.43 8.96
C GLU A 124 -19.04 0.29 7.61
N SER A 125 -19.78 -0.04 6.56
CA SER A 125 -19.64 0.58 5.23
C SER A 125 -20.84 1.43 4.81
N VAL A 126 -20.61 2.38 3.90
CA VAL A 126 -21.61 3.29 3.35
C VAL A 126 -21.42 3.43 1.83
N PRO A 127 -22.47 3.78 1.06
CA PRO A 127 -22.33 4.05 -0.37
C PRO A 127 -21.27 5.13 -0.64
N ALA A 128 -20.39 4.85 -1.61
CA ALA A 128 -19.34 5.77 -2.03
C ALA A 128 -19.93 7.01 -2.70
N SER A 129 -19.34 8.17 -2.39
CA SER A 129 -19.76 9.43 -3.02
C SER A 129 -19.23 9.54 -4.44
N VAL A 130 -20.10 9.86 -5.39
CA VAL A 130 -19.72 10.22 -6.76
C VAL A 130 -19.66 11.74 -6.87
N VAL A 131 -18.49 12.27 -7.20
CA VAL A 131 -18.23 13.71 -7.27
C VAL A 131 -17.77 14.12 -8.66
N GLN A 132 -18.01 15.37 -9.03
CA GLN A 132 -17.35 15.96 -10.18
C GLN A 132 -15.90 16.28 -9.79
N ALA A 133 -14.98 15.40 -10.17
CA ALA A 133 -13.56 15.54 -9.90
C ALA A 133 -13.04 16.87 -10.52
N GLY A 134 -12.32 17.67 -9.73
CA GLY A 134 -11.75 18.93 -10.21
C GLY A 134 -10.82 18.70 -11.40
N GLN A 135 -10.80 19.62 -12.37
CA GLN A 135 -9.91 19.49 -13.53
C GLN A 135 -8.46 19.67 -13.09
N GLY A 136 -7.59 18.76 -13.53
CA GLY A 136 -6.16 18.86 -13.30
C GLY A 136 -5.47 19.67 -14.40
N THR A 137 -4.48 20.46 -14.04
CA THR A 137 -3.68 21.22 -15.01
C THR A 137 -2.21 21.27 -14.62
N THR A 138 -1.33 21.28 -15.62
CA THR A 138 0.10 21.57 -15.43
C THR A 138 0.38 23.07 -15.38
N ARG A 139 -0.58 23.91 -15.81
CA ARG A 139 -0.46 25.37 -15.75
C ARG A 139 -0.39 25.79 -14.28
N GLY A 140 0.68 26.50 -13.91
CA GLY A 140 0.87 26.98 -12.54
C GLY A 140 1.38 25.93 -11.56
N LEU A 141 1.64 24.67 -11.99
CA LEU A 141 2.19 23.61 -11.14
C LEU A 141 3.46 24.06 -10.40
N THR A 142 4.42 24.63 -11.12
CA THR A 142 5.68 25.12 -10.54
C THR A 142 5.44 26.19 -9.47
N SER A 143 4.55 27.14 -9.72
CA SER A 143 4.24 28.23 -8.77
C SER A 143 3.52 27.70 -7.53
N THR A 144 2.52 26.83 -7.71
CA THR A 144 1.76 26.22 -6.61
C THR A 144 2.67 25.35 -5.74
N VAL A 145 3.51 24.52 -6.34
CA VAL A 145 4.48 23.70 -5.59
C VAL A 145 5.49 24.57 -4.87
N ALA A 146 5.95 25.68 -5.46
CA ALA A 146 6.86 26.59 -4.78
C ALA A 146 6.24 27.21 -3.51
N LEU A 147 4.93 27.53 -3.53
CA LEU A 147 4.19 28.00 -2.36
C LEU A 147 4.05 26.91 -1.30
N ILE A 148 3.66 25.70 -1.71
CA ILE A 148 3.52 24.54 -0.82
C ILE A 148 4.85 24.18 -0.16
N SER A 149 5.93 24.03 -0.94
CA SER A 149 7.26 23.76 -0.42
C SER A 149 7.78 24.89 0.48
N GLY A 150 7.50 26.15 0.12
CA GLY A 150 7.86 27.30 0.92
C GLY A 150 7.16 27.36 2.27
N ALA A 151 5.89 26.94 2.34
CA ALA A 151 5.15 26.79 3.59
C ALA A 151 5.70 25.63 4.43
N ALA A 152 5.95 24.48 3.81
CA ALA A 152 6.52 23.31 4.48
C ALA A 152 7.89 23.62 5.13
N ALA A 153 8.77 24.34 4.43
CA ALA A 153 10.08 24.74 4.98
C ALA A 153 9.98 25.70 6.19
N ARG A 154 8.85 26.39 6.36
CA ARG A 154 8.61 27.32 7.47
C ARG A 154 7.86 26.69 8.63
N GLU A 155 7.43 25.44 8.48
CA GLU A 155 6.68 24.72 9.50
C GLU A 155 7.57 24.49 10.74
N LYS A 156 7.05 24.82 11.92
CA LYS A 156 7.77 24.74 13.19
C LYS A 156 7.20 23.61 14.05
N LEU A 157 7.28 22.39 13.56
CA LEU A 157 6.99 21.22 14.39
C LEU A 157 8.22 20.90 15.25
N PRO A 158 8.05 20.60 16.54
CA PRO A 158 9.17 20.21 17.39
C PRO A 158 9.75 18.89 16.89
N GLU A 159 11.07 18.78 16.93
CA GLU A 159 11.77 17.52 16.68
C GLU A 159 11.53 16.56 17.88
N PRO A 160 11.12 15.31 17.64
CA PRO A 160 10.95 14.34 18.71
C PRO A 160 12.30 13.87 19.26
N LYS A 161 12.38 13.80 20.59
CA LYS A 161 13.50 13.16 21.31
C LYS A 161 13.38 11.64 21.26
N PRO A 162 14.47 10.88 21.49
CA PRO A 162 14.47 9.42 21.41
C PRO A 162 13.43 8.70 22.27
N ASP A 163 13.01 9.30 23.40
CA ASP A 163 12.02 8.78 24.34
C ASP A 163 10.58 9.27 24.08
N GLN A 164 10.38 10.13 23.09
CA GLN A 164 9.09 10.69 22.70
C GLN A 164 8.47 9.92 21.52
N PHE A 165 7.23 10.28 21.16
CA PHE A 165 6.49 9.69 20.07
C PHE A 165 5.91 10.75 19.14
N VAL A 166 5.97 10.48 17.84
CA VAL A 166 5.21 11.20 16.82
C VAL A 166 3.77 10.69 16.88
N TYR A 167 2.84 11.57 17.22
CA TYR A 167 1.40 11.32 17.24
C TYR A 167 0.74 11.91 16.00
N ILE A 168 -0.08 11.12 15.32
CA ILE A 168 -0.93 11.58 14.23
C ILE A 168 -2.35 11.06 14.42
N LYS A 169 -3.31 11.97 14.31
CA LYS A 169 -4.73 11.66 14.25
C LYS A 169 -5.32 12.09 12.93
N SER A 170 -6.00 11.15 12.28
CA SER A 170 -6.71 11.41 11.03
C SER A 170 -8.16 10.93 11.09
N GLN A 171 -8.98 11.50 10.21
CA GLN A 171 -10.21 10.90 9.75
C GLN A 171 -9.91 10.17 8.44
N VAL A 172 -10.37 8.94 8.29
CA VAL A 172 -10.08 8.09 7.12
C VAL A 172 -11.35 7.37 6.65
N SER A 173 -11.39 7.06 5.36
CA SER A 173 -12.41 6.22 4.71
C SER A 173 -11.80 5.63 3.43
N TRP A 174 -11.88 4.31 3.30
CA TRP A 174 -11.30 3.56 2.18
C TRP A 174 -12.34 2.68 1.49
N LEU A 175 -12.07 2.30 0.25
CA LEU A 175 -12.86 1.32 -0.49
C LEU A 175 -13.03 0.04 0.34
N ALA A 176 -14.28 -0.35 0.57
CA ALA A 176 -14.62 -1.58 1.27
C ALA A 176 -15.00 -2.67 0.27
N GLU A 177 -15.90 -2.33 -0.66
CA GLU A 177 -16.44 -3.29 -1.63
C GLU A 177 -16.89 -2.57 -2.90
N SER A 178 -16.86 -3.27 -4.02
CA SER A 178 -17.56 -2.85 -5.23
C SER A 178 -18.31 -4.05 -5.80
N GLN A 179 -19.61 -3.89 -6.05
CA GLN A 179 -20.46 -4.93 -6.62
C GLN A 179 -20.91 -4.51 -8.02
N ASP A 180 -20.80 -5.46 -8.95
CA ASP A 180 -21.37 -5.38 -10.28
C ASP A 180 -22.46 -6.45 -10.42
N ALA A 181 -23.72 -6.05 -10.30
CA ALA A 181 -24.86 -6.91 -10.52
C ALA A 181 -25.87 -6.24 -11.46
N ASP A 182 -26.36 -6.97 -12.46
CA ASP A 182 -27.46 -6.55 -13.34
C ASP A 182 -27.30 -5.15 -13.97
N GLY A 183 -26.08 -4.79 -14.34
CA GLY A 183 -25.77 -3.48 -14.94
C GLY A 183 -25.79 -2.30 -13.96
N LYS A 184 -25.90 -2.58 -12.65
CA LYS A 184 -25.77 -1.59 -11.58
C LYS A 184 -24.46 -1.82 -10.84
N SER A 185 -23.55 -0.86 -11.03
CA SER A 185 -22.34 -0.72 -10.21
C SER A 185 -22.70 0.03 -8.93
N GLU A 186 -22.49 -0.62 -7.79
CA GLU A 186 -22.56 -0.03 -6.45
C GLU A 186 -21.20 -0.18 -5.77
N THR A 187 -20.66 0.94 -5.31
CA THR A 187 -19.36 0.99 -4.62
C THR A 187 -19.61 1.42 -3.19
N TYR A 188 -19.01 0.72 -2.23
CA TYR A 188 -19.11 0.97 -0.80
C TYR A 188 -17.73 1.32 -0.25
N VAL A 189 -17.68 2.33 0.61
CA VAL A 189 -16.49 2.73 1.37
C VAL A 189 -16.74 2.53 2.86
N GLN A 190 -15.68 2.37 3.64
CA GLN A 190 -15.76 2.42 5.09
C GLN A 190 -16.41 3.72 5.53
N LYS A 191 -17.30 3.66 6.53
CA LYS A 191 -17.82 4.87 7.16
C LYS A 191 -16.63 5.71 7.67
N PRO A 192 -16.61 7.04 7.44
CA PRO A 192 -15.54 7.88 7.94
C PRO A 192 -15.33 7.70 9.45
N HIS A 193 -14.11 7.37 9.84
CA HIS A 193 -13.76 7.06 11.23
C HIS A 193 -12.38 7.59 11.59
N SER A 194 -12.07 7.58 12.89
CA SER A 194 -10.79 8.09 13.40
C SER A 194 -9.73 7.00 13.38
N ARG A 195 -8.54 7.38 12.92
CA ARG A 195 -7.30 6.63 13.04
C ARG A 195 -6.31 7.43 13.88
N GLN A 196 -5.65 6.77 14.81
CA GLN A 196 -4.59 7.35 15.64
C GLN A 196 -3.36 6.45 15.63
N VAL A 197 -2.20 7.03 15.38
CA VAL A 197 -0.92 6.33 15.38
C VAL A 197 0.10 7.07 16.23
N TRP A 198 0.92 6.29 16.94
CA TRP A 198 2.09 6.74 17.69
C TRP A 198 3.29 5.97 17.16
N MET A 199 4.38 6.67 16.84
CA MET A 199 5.64 6.03 16.41
C MET A 199 6.82 6.68 17.13
N SER A 200 7.75 5.87 17.63
CA SER A 200 9.03 6.36 18.14
C SER A 200 9.90 6.87 16.98
N PRO A 201 10.85 7.81 17.23
CA PRO A 201 11.72 8.34 16.19
C PRO A 201 12.56 7.31 15.46
N ASP A 202 12.99 6.26 16.17
CA ASP A 202 13.75 5.15 15.60
C ASP A 202 12.87 4.14 14.84
N GLY A 203 11.54 4.28 14.92
CA GLY A 203 10.54 3.42 14.29
C GLY A 203 10.35 2.05 14.93
N ARG A 204 10.99 1.78 16.09
CA ARG A 204 10.94 0.47 16.74
C ARG A 204 9.72 0.27 17.62
N ARG A 205 9.14 1.35 18.12
CA ARG A 205 7.97 1.31 18.99
C ARG A 205 6.81 2.01 18.33
N GLY A 206 5.62 1.42 18.42
CA GLY A 206 4.45 2.06 17.88
C GLY A 206 3.14 1.52 18.41
N TRP A 207 2.08 2.28 18.17
CA TRP A 207 0.73 1.90 18.57
C TRP A 207 -0.29 2.42 17.55
N LEU A 208 -1.30 1.61 17.26
CA LEU A 208 -2.41 1.96 16.36
C LEU A 208 -3.75 1.83 17.09
N ILE A 209 -4.63 2.80 16.88
CA ILE A 209 -6.05 2.72 17.24
C ILE A 209 -6.88 3.13 16.02
N GLU A 210 -7.60 2.17 15.45
CA GLU A 210 -8.47 2.34 14.28
C GLU A 210 -9.66 1.35 14.32
N PRO A 211 -10.62 1.54 15.24
CA PRO A 211 -11.72 0.60 15.40
C PRO A 211 -12.73 0.61 14.26
N GLY A 212 -12.90 1.73 13.55
CA GLY A 212 -13.91 1.85 12.49
C GLY A 212 -13.54 1.22 11.15
N SER A 213 -12.36 0.59 11.06
CA SER A 213 -12.01 -0.30 9.95
C SER A 213 -12.04 -1.78 10.37
N GLY A 214 -12.32 -2.06 11.65
CA GLY A 214 -12.16 -3.39 12.24
C GLY A 214 -10.69 -3.82 12.48
N THR A 215 -9.71 -3.00 12.07
CA THR A 215 -8.27 -3.34 12.19
C THR A 215 -7.82 -3.48 13.65
N THR A 216 -8.36 -2.66 14.55
CA THR A 216 -8.07 -2.75 15.98
C THR A 216 -9.34 -2.69 16.82
N SER A 217 -9.29 -3.12 18.07
CA SER A 217 -10.30 -2.73 19.05
C SER A 217 -10.11 -1.27 19.50
N ARG A 218 -10.92 -0.79 20.46
CA ARG A 218 -10.75 0.56 21.04
C ARG A 218 -9.48 0.68 21.89
N GLU A 219 -8.98 -0.44 22.38
CA GLU A 219 -7.74 -0.56 23.13
C GLU A 219 -6.52 -0.40 22.23
N GLY A 220 -6.65 -0.73 20.94
CA GLY A 220 -5.61 -0.63 19.92
C GLY A 220 -4.72 -1.87 19.81
N LEU A 221 -3.66 -1.73 19.02
CA LEU A 221 -2.69 -2.78 18.69
C LEU A 221 -1.27 -2.21 18.80
N THR A 222 -0.32 -3.02 19.28
CA THR A 222 1.12 -2.68 19.23
C THR A 222 1.67 -2.83 17.82
N LEU A 223 2.50 -1.86 17.41
CA LEU A 223 3.29 -1.89 16.18
C LEU A 223 4.79 -2.12 16.46
N ASP A 224 5.13 -2.56 17.68
CA ASP A 224 6.53 -2.72 18.08
C ASP A 224 7.28 -3.71 17.18
N ASP A 225 8.45 -3.31 16.69
CA ASP A 225 9.38 -4.18 15.99
C ASP A 225 10.26 -4.91 17.00
N ASN A 226 9.83 -6.10 17.42
CA ASN A 226 10.52 -6.94 18.40
C ASN A 226 11.59 -7.86 17.78
N ARG A 227 12.06 -7.60 16.56
CA ARG A 227 13.10 -8.43 15.93
C ARG A 227 14.45 -8.26 16.65
N GLU A 228 15.08 -9.40 17.00
CA GLU A 228 16.43 -9.42 17.61
C GLU A 228 17.54 -9.03 16.62
N ALA A 229 17.33 -9.30 15.33
CA ALA A 229 18.23 -8.86 14.27
C ALA A 229 17.96 -7.38 13.96
N PRO A 230 18.99 -6.54 13.71
CA PRO A 230 18.76 -5.18 13.26
C PRO A 230 17.85 -5.23 12.03
N ALA A 231 16.80 -4.39 12.02
CA ALA A 231 15.96 -4.23 10.85
C ALA A 231 16.85 -4.14 9.60
N ALA A 232 16.41 -4.75 8.50
CA ALA A 232 17.02 -4.47 7.20
C ALA A 232 17.20 -2.95 7.06
N ARG A 233 18.29 -2.51 6.40
CA ARG A 233 18.61 -1.07 6.27
C ARG A 233 17.32 -0.26 6.03
N PRO A 234 17.04 0.79 6.83
CA PRO A 234 15.82 1.55 6.69
C PRO A 234 15.57 1.97 5.24
N THR A 235 14.33 1.86 4.79
CA THR A 235 13.94 2.12 3.40
C THR A 235 12.82 3.16 3.35
N LEU A 236 12.60 3.75 2.17
CA LEU A 236 11.46 4.64 1.96
C LEU A 236 10.09 3.95 2.11
N GLY A 237 10.02 2.60 2.07
CA GLY A 237 8.78 1.85 2.28
C GLY A 237 8.44 1.57 3.75
N ALA A 238 9.39 1.76 4.67
CA ALA A 238 9.18 1.66 6.10
C ALA A 238 10.08 2.69 6.82
N PRO A 239 9.75 3.99 6.71
CA PRO A 239 10.65 5.05 7.16
C PRO A 239 10.43 5.33 8.65
N SER A 240 11.51 5.49 9.40
CA SER A 240 11.50 6.12 10.72
C SER A 240 11.89 7.59 10.64
N TYR A 241 11.54 8.38 11.64
CA TYR A 241 11.97 9.79 11.70
C TYR A 241 13.49 9.92 11.62
N ASP A 242 14.22 9.10 12.37
CA ASP A 242 15.67 9.07 12.38
C ASP A 242 16.25 8.76 11.00
N TYR A 243 15.65 7.81 10.28
CA TYR A 243 16.04 7.53 8.90
C TYR A 243 15.78 8.74 7.99
N LEU A 244 14.62 9.37 8.10
CA LEU A 244 14.27 10.54 7.29
C LEU A 244 15.24 11.71 7.50
N LYS A 245 15.75 11.93 8.72
CA LYS A 245 16.79 12.94 8.99
C LYS A 245 18.09 12.70 8.23
N THR A 246 18.39 11.47 7.82
CA THR A 246 19.61 11.16 7.07
C THR A 246 19.49 11.42 5.57
N LEU A 247 18.28 11.70 5.09
CA LEU A 247 18.03 11.90 3.68
C LEU A 247 18.54 13.27 3.21
N THR A 248 18.99 13.31 1.96
CA THR A 248 19.30 14.58 1.29
C THR A 248 18.05 15.45 1.16
N THR A 249 18.21 16.76 1.21
CA THR A 249 17.15 17.74 0.92
C THR A 249 17.24 18.30 -0.50
N ASP A 250 18.13 17.73 -1.34
CA ASP A 250 18.15 18.01 -2.77
C ASP A 250 17.00 17.26 -3.48
N PRO A 251 16.06 17.96 -4.16
CA PRO A 251 14.91 17.31 -4.78
C PRO A 251 15.27 16.35 -5.92
N ASP A 252 16.35 16.59 -6.66
CA ASP A 252 16.78 15.71 -7.76
C ASP A 252 17.40 14.42 -7.22
N GLU A 253 18.26 14.53 -6.21
CA GLU A 253 18.86 13.36 -5.57
C GLU A 253 17.84 12.54 -4.78
N LEU A 254 16.85 13.19 -4.13
CA LEU A 254 15.71 12.50 -3.53
C LEU A 254 14.92 11.71 -4.56
N LEU A 255 14.56 12.34 -5.68
CA LEU A 255 13.78 11.70 -6.72
C LEU A 255 14.53 10.50 -7.32
N LYS A 256 15.83 10.65 -7.61
CA LYS A 256 16.69 9.54 -8.07
C LYS A 256 16.75 8.40 -7.07
N LYS A 257 16.82 8.70 -5.76
CA LYS A 257 16.79 7.69 -4.70
C LYS A 257 15.44 6.96 -4.67
N ILE A 258 14.32 7.69 -4.76
CA ILE A 258 12.98 7.10 -4.78
C ILE A 258 12.86 6.12 -5.95
N TYR A 259 13.12 6.54 -7.19
CA TYR A 259 13.04 5.65 -8.36
C TYR A 259 13.94 4.41 -8.26
N ARG A 260 15.11 4.54 -7.62
CA ARG A 260 16.02 3.42 -7.43
C ARG A 260 15.47 2.40 -6.42
N GLU A 261 14.93 2.86 -5.30
CA GLU A 261 14.43 1.99 -4.23
C GLU A 261 13.07 1.37 -4.57
N THR A 262 12.27 2.05 -5.38
CA THR A 262 10.95 1.58 -5.81
C THR A 262 10.97 0.83 -7.15
N LYS A 263 12.15 0.58 -7.71
CA LYS A 263 12.30 -0.06 -9.02
C LYS A 263 11.58 -1.42 -9.05
N GLY A 264 10.67 -1.57 -10.01
CA GLY A 264 9.90 -2.81 -10.20
C GLY A 264 8.71 -2.97 -9.26
N GLN A 265 8.36 -1.94 -8.49
CA GLN A 265 7.19 -1.91 -7.60
C GLN A 265 6.06 -1.06 -8.21
N GLY A 266 4.84 -1.29 -7.73
CA GLY A 266 3.64 -0.53 -8.10
C GLY A 266 3.22 -0.69 -9.58
N ASN A 267 2.30 0.17 -10.01
CA ASN A 267 1.74 0.18 -11.37
C ASN A 267 2.60 0.96 -12.38
N GLY A 268 3.88 1.17 -12.09
CA GLY A 268 4.81 1.94 -12.92
C GLY A 268 5.70 2.84 -12.09
N PRO A 269 6.87 3.23 -12.61
CA PRO A 269 7.90 3.94 -11.83
C PRO A 269 7.39 5.28 -11.31
N ASP A 270 6.68 6.05 -12.14
CA ASP A 270 6.20 7.39 -11.78
C ASP A 270 5.04 7.35 -10.79
N GLN A 271 4.11 6.41 -10.96
CA GLN A 271 3.02 6.24 -10.01
C GLN A 271 3.57 5.79 -8.65
N GLN A 272 4.48 4.82 -8.65
CA GLN A 272 5.08 4.33 -7.41
C GLN A 272 5.90 5.42 -6.72
N ALA A 273 6.67 6.22 -7.47
CA ALA A 273 7.39 7.35 -6.91
C ALA A 273 6.43 8.37 -6.28
N PHE A 274 5.31 8.67 -6.92
CA PHE A 274 4.28 9.54 -6.36
C PHE A 274 3.70 8.94 -5.08
N THR A 275 3.19 7.71 -5.12
CA THR A 275 2.66 6.99 -3.96
C THR A 275 3.63 6.98 -2.77
N THR A 276 4.91 6.66 -3.01
CA THR A 276 5.92 6.66 -1.95
C THR A 276 6.07 8.03 -1.29
N ILE A 277 6.09 9.13 -2.05
CA ILE A 277 6.14 10.47 -1.44
C ILE A 277 4.86 10.75 -0.64
N GLY A 278 3.70 10.35 -1.15
CA GLY A 278 2.40 10.45 -0.48
C GLY A 278 2.39 9.78 0.89
N ASP A 279 2.90 8.54 0.96
CA ASP A 279 2.98 7.76 2.18
C ASP A 279 3.86 8.44 3.24
N LEU A 280 4.99 9.02 2.82
CA LEU A 280 5.88 9.79 3.70
C LEU A 280 5.18 11.02 4.32
N VAL A 281 4.46 11.80 3.50
CA VAL A 281 3.85 13.06 3.95
C VAL A 281 2.56 12.85 4.77
N ARG A 282 1.90 11.72 4.59
CA ARG A 282 0.67 11.34 5.28
C ARG A 282 0.92 10.92 6.73
N GLU A 283 1.87 10.00 6.93
CA GLU A 283 2.01 9.26 8.20
C GLU A 283 3.17 9.73 9.09
N GLN A 284 3.87 10.83 8.76
CA GLN A 284 5.01 11.28 9.57
C GLN A 284 5.03 12.79 9.81
N VAL A 285 5.59 13.16 10.97
CA VAL A 285 6.20 14.48 11.17
C VAL A 285 7.61 14.36 10.62
N MET A 286 7.93 15.09 9.55
CA MET A 286 9.25 15.04 8.92
C MET A 286 10.01 16.35 9.15
N PRO A 287 11.36 16.34 9.06
CA PRO A 287 12.12 17.58 9.02
C PRO A 287 11.57 18.52 7.93
N ALA A 288 11.31 19.78 8.29
CA ALA A 288 10.63 20.76 7.43
C ALA A 288 11.26 20.89 6.02
N GLU A 289 12.59 20.94 5.96
CA GLU A 289 13.33 21.03 4.70
C GLU A 289 13.20 19.77 3.83
N LEU A 290 13.10 18.60 4.45
CA LEU A 290 12.84 17.35 3.73
C LEU A 290 11.43 17.34 3.13
N THR A 291 10.42 17.76 3.89
CA THR A 291 9.04 17.89 3.40
C THR A 291 8.97 18.84 2.20
N SER A 292 9.63 20.00 2.30
CA SER A 292 9.76 20.96 1.20
C SER A 292 10.38 20.32 -0.04
N ALA A 293 11.49 19.59 0.13
CA ALA A 293 12.21 18.93 -0.95
C ALA A 293 11.40 17.81 -1.60
N LEU A 294 10.64 17.02 -0.82
CA LEU A 294 9.75 15.97 -1.32
C LEU A 294 8.63 16.54 -2.20
N TYR A 295 8.02 17.67 -1.83
CA TYR A 295 7.03 18.33 -2.70
C TYR A 295 7.65 18.86 -4.00
N ARG A 296 8.88 19.40 -3.95
CA ARG A 296 9.62 19.80 -5.16
C ARG A 296 9.97 18.60 -6.03
N ALA A 297 10.34 17.47 -5.43
CA ALA A 297 10.63 16.22 -6.14
C ALA A 297 9.37 15.67 -6.81
N ALA A 298 8.23 15.67 -6.11
CA ALA A 298 6.96 15.21 -6.65
C ALA A 298 6.56 15.98 -7.92
N ALA A 299 6.77 17.30 -7.96
CA ALA A 299 6.45 18.12 -9.13
C ALA A 299 7.27 17.79 -10.39
N LYS A 300 8.38 17.07 -10.24
CA LYS A 300 9.23 16.59 -11.34
C LYS A 300 8.79 15.23 -11.88
N ILE A 301 7.88 14.53 -11.20
CA ILE A 301 7.36 13.24 -11.64
C ILE A 301 6.42 13.45 -12.85
N PRO A 302 6.61 12.73 -13.95
CA PRO A 302 5.72 12.81 -15.10
C PRO A 302 4.26 12.50 -14.73
N GLY A 303 3.34 13.32 -15.27
CA GLY A 303 1.90 13.20 -15.03
C GLY A 303 1.39 13.91 -13.77
N VAL A 304 2.26 14.55 -12.99
CA VAL A 304 1.83 15.37 -11.85
C VAL A 304 1.18 16.68 -12.32
N MET A 305 0.09 17.04 -11.66
CA MET A 305 -0.76 18.18 -11.99
C MET A 305 -1.26 18.88 -10.72
N VAL A 306 -1.80 20.09 -10.86
CA VAL A 306 -2.53 20.79 -9.80
C VAL A 306 -4.03 20.66 -10.03
N VAL A 307 -4.77 20.45 -8.94
CA VAL A 307 -6.23 20.55 -8.90
C VAL A 307 -6.59 21.74 -8.00
N GLU A 308 -7.19 22.78 -8.58
CA GLU A 308 -7.46 24.05 -7.86
C GLU A 308 -8.59 23.94 -6.83
N LYS A 309 -9.47 22.94 -6.97
CA LYS A 309 -10.65 22.76 -6.13
C LYS A 309 -10.81 21.30 -5.77
N THR A 310 -10.57 21.00 -4.51
CA THR A 310 -10.79 19.71 -3.89
C THR A 310 -11.23 19.91 -2.44
N THR A 311 -11.57 18.82 -1.77
CA THR A 311 -12.03 18.81 -0.38
C THR A 311 -11.45 17.60 0.32
N ASP A 312 -11.05 17.73 1.59
CA ASP A 312 -10.58 16.61 2.43
C ASP A 312 -11.73 15.84 3.12
N ALA A 313 -11.40 14.78 3.87
CA ALA A 313 -12.40 13.87 4.46
C ALA A 313 -13.32 14.50 5.52
N VAL A 314 -13.01 15.71 5.99
CA VAL A 314 -13.84 16.46 6.94
C VAL A 314 -14.48 17.70 6.32
N GLY A 315 -14.40 17.86 5.00
CA GLY A 315 -15.08 18.93 4.27
C GLY A 315 -14.28 20.23 4.10
N ARG A 316 -12.99 20.27 4.47
CA ARG A 316 -12.15 21.46 4.27
C ARG A 316 -11.79 21.61 2.80
N GLN A 317 -12.02 22.80 2.24
CA GLN A 317 -11.62 23.12 0.88
C GLN A 317 -10.10 23.18 0.75
N GLY A 318 -9.58 22.71 -0.37
CA GLY A 318 -8.15 22.67 -0.63
C GLY A 318 -7.79 22.82 -2.11
N ILE A 319 -6.49 23.06 -2.32
CA ILE A 319 -5.80 22.83 -3.59
C ILE A 319 -5.05 21.52 -3.49
N ALA A 320 -4.84 20.82 -4.61
CA ALA A 320 -4.14 19.54 -4.59
C ALA A 320 -2.98 19.46 -5.58
N ILE A 321 -1.92 18.75 -5.17
CA ILE A 321 -0.97 18.12 -6.09
C ILE A 321 -1.53 16.73 -6.38
N ALA A 322 -1.67 16.37 -7.64
CA ALA A 322 -2.33 15.13 -8.03
C ALA A 322 -1.58 14.38 -9.11
N ARG A 323 -1.78 13.07 -9.18
CA ARG A 323 -1.36 12.22 -10.30
C ARG A 323 -2.45 11.18 -10.57
N THR A 324 -2.75 10.97 -11.84
CA THR A 324 -3.63 9.89 -12.28
C THR A 324 -2.77 8.69 -12.67
N ASP A 325 -3.07 7.54 -12.09
CA ASP A 325 -2.52 6.27 -12.56
C ASP A 325 -3.30 5.85 -13.81
N GLU A 326 -2.65 5.84 -14.96
CA GLU A 326 -3.29 5.46 -16.23
C GLU A 326 -3.72 3.99 -16.24
N ASN A 327 -3.03 3.13 -15.50
CA ASN A 327 -3.33 1.70 -15.45
C ASN A 327 -4.59 1.43 -14.65
N SER A 328 -4.68 1.97 -13.43
CA SER A 328 -5.84 1.80 -12.56
C SER A 328 -6.98 2.77 -12.84
N GLY A 329 -6.68 3.92 -13.44
CA GLY A 329 -7.63 4.98 -13.71
C GLY A 329 -8.03 5.80 -12.48
N ASP A 330 -7.43 5.57 -11.31
CA ASP A 330 -7.65 6.42 -10.14
C ASP A 330 -6.67 7.58 -10.10
N ARG A 331 -7.10 8.68 -9.46
CA ARG A 331 -6.31 9.87 -9.23
C ARG A 331 -6.11 10.06 -7.75
N SER A 332 -4.86 10.05 -7.32
CA SER A 332 -4.45 10.45 -5.98
C SER A 332 -4.27 11.98 -5.94
N GLU A 333 -4.82 12.63 -4.93
CA GLU A 333 -4.77 14.08 -4.70
C GLU A 333 -4.26 14.34 -3.28
N TRP A 334 -3.11 14.99 -3.14
CA TRP A 334 -2.61 15.50 -1.86
C TRP A 334 -3.15 16.90 -1.64
N ILE A 335 -3.92 17.08 -0.59
CA ILE A 335 -4.74 18.25 -0.36
C ILE A 335 -4.03 19.20 0.60
N PHE A 336 -3.97 20.47 0.23
CA PHE A 336 -3.35 21.55 0.99
C PHE A 336 -4.35 22.67 1.23
N ASP A 337 -4.25 23.31 2.38
CA ASP A 337 -5.03 24.51 2.69
C ASP A 337 -4.68 25.62 1.70
N PRO A 338 -5.67 26.27 1.06
CA PRO A 338 -5.41 27.22 -0.02
C PRO A 338 -4.76 28.53 0.45
N LYS A 339 -4.75 28.81 1.76
CA LYS A 339 -4.21 30.05 2.33
C LYS A 339 -2.83 29.87 2.95
N THR A 340 -2.68 28.77 3.70
CA THR A 340 -1.48 28.45 4.49
C THR A 340 -0.59 27.44 3.79
N PHE A 341 -1.12 26.70 2.82
CA PHE A 341 -0.46 25.60 2.12
C PHE A 341 -0.02 24.45 3.05
N SER A 342 -0.58 24.37 4.26
CA SER A 342 -0.41 23.22 5.14
C SER A 342 -1.12 21.99 4.56
N TYR A 343 -0.48 20.82 4.68
CA TYR A 343 -1.07 19.55 4.25
C TYR A 343 -2.29 19.20 5.10
N LEU A 344 -3.41 18.92 4.44
CA LEU A 344 -4.69 18.61 5.06
C LEU A 344 -5.02 17.12 5.05
N GLY A 345 -4.57 16.38 4.04
CA GLY A 345 -4.91 14.97 3.83
C GLY A 345 -4.78 14.59 2.36
N GLU A 346 -5.41 13.49 1.98
CA GLU A 346 -5.40 13.02 0.59
C GLU A 346 -6.75 12.46 0.17
N ARG A 347 -7.00 12.44 -1.13
CA ARG A 347 -8.20 11.86 -1.74
C ARG A 347 -7.83 11.03 -2.94
N THR A 348 -8.48 9.89 -3.11
CA THR A 348 -8.38 9.03 -4.29
C THR A 348 -9.72 8.98 -4.99
N VAL A 349 -9.76 9.35 -6.26
CA VAL A 349 -10.98 9.41 -7.07
C VAL A 349 -10.81 8.55 -8.32
N GLN A 350 -11.76 7.65 -8.58
CA GLN A 350 -11.79 6.90 -9.84
C GLN A 350 -12.13 7.85 -10.99
N MET A 351 -11.26 7.99 -11.99
CA MET A 351 -11.43 8.97 -13.08
C MET A 351 -12.19 8.41 -14.29
N ARG A 352 -12.32 7.08 -14.39
CA ARG A 352 -13.01 6.38 -15.46
C ARG A 352 -13.68 5.12 -14.94
N ASP A 353 -14.78 4.71 -15.55
CA ASP A 353 -15.46 3.45 -15.21
C ASP A 353 -14.48 2.27 -15.32
N ARG A 354 -14.31 1.52 -14.22
CA ARG A 354 -13.42 0.36 -14.19
C ARG A 354 -13.76 -0.54 -13.01
N SER A 355 -13.77 -1.86 -13.23
CA SER A 355 -13.96 -2.87 -12.18
C SER A 355 -15.18 -2.59 -11.30
N GLY A 356 -16.27 -2.13 -11.90
CA GLY A 356 -17.49 -1.81 -11.19
C GLY A 356 -17.47 -0.54 -10.37
N ILE A 357 -16.49 0.33 -10.57
CA ILE A 357 -16.40 1.63 -9.93
C ILE A 357 -16.65 2.70 -10.99
N LYS A 358 -17.66 3.54 -10.78
CA LYS A 358 -18.02 4.64 -11.69
C LYS A 358 -17.00 5.77 -11.66
N ALA A 359 -16.82 6.45 -12.78
CA ALA A 359 -16.08 7.70 -12.84
C ALA A 359 -16.65 8.73 -11.84
N GLY A 360 -15.75 9.43 -11.15
CA GLY A 360 -16.07 10.38 -10.10
C GLY A 360 -16.23 9.75 -8.71
N THR A 361 -16.20 8.42 -8.57
CA THR A 361 -16.35 7.76 -7.26
C THR A 361 -15.12 8.02 -6.38
N VAL A 362 -15.32 8.53 -5.17
CA VAL A 362 -14.26 8.65 -4.15
C VAL A 362 -14.05 7.30 -3.49
N ILE A 363 -12.85 6.74 -3.63
CA ILE A 363 -12.48 5.40 -3.15
C ILE A 363 -11.46 5.42 -2.01
N GLY A 364 -10.96 6.61 -1.66
CA GLY A 364 -10.08 6.84 -0.53
C GLY A 364 -10.11 8.29 -0.13
N HIS A 365 -10.15 8.58 1.16
CA HIS A 365 -10.17 9.95 1.64
C HIS A 365 -9.64 10.05 3.06
N THR A 366 -8.69 10.95 3.28
CA THR A 366 -8.15 11.23 4.61
C THR A 366 -8.19 12.73 4.93
N ALA A 367 -8.18 13.03 6.23
CA ALA A 367 -7.94 14.36 6.75
C ALA A 367 -7.09 14.25 8.01
N ILE A 368 -5.92 14.86 8.02
CA ILE A 368 -5.12 15.06 9.23
C ILE A 368 -5.84 16.08 10.11
N THR A 369 -6.21 15.64 11.30
CA THR A 369 -6.90 16.47 12.30
C THR A 369 -5.96 16.92 13.41
N GLU A 370 -4.89 16.17 13.67
CA GLU A 370 -3.94 16.49 14.73
C GLU A 370 -2.57 15.88 14.43
N ARG A 371 -1.52 16.63 14.76
CA ARG A 371 -0.12 16.19 14.76
C ARG A 371 0.55 16.75 16.00
N ALA A 372 1.32 15.92 16.70
CA ALA A 372 2.04 16.35 17.89
C ALA A 372 3.24 15.45 18.16
N ILE A 373 4.15 15.95 18.99
CA ILE A 373 5.13 15.13 19.69
C ILE A 373 4.62 14.96 21.13
N VAL A 374 4.54 13.72 21.60
CA VAL A 374 4.07 13.36 22.95
C VAL A 374 5.15 12.59 23.71
N ASP A 375 5.11 12.65 25.04
CA ASP A 375 6.16 12.05 25.88
C ASP A 375 5.91 10.56 26.12
N GLU A 376 4.65 10.11 26.09
CA GLU A 376 4.29 8.72 26.37
C GLU A 376 3.51 8.05 25.23
N MET A 377 3.71 6.73 25.10
CA MET A 377 2.92 5.92 24.18
C MET A 377 1.45 5.99 24.57
N LYS A 378 0.56 6.19 23.59
CA LYS A 378 -0.90 6.39 23.78
C LYS A 378 -1.29 7.72 24.44
N GLU A 379 -0.34 8.61 24.76
CA GLU A 379 -0.67 9.97 25.21
C GLU A 379 -1.33 10.75 24.08
N ARG A 380 -2.41 11.47 24.39
CA ARG A 380 -3.05 12.39 23.44
C ARG A 380 -2.64 13.83 23.75
N PRO A 381 -2.45 14.69 22.73
CA PRO A 381 -2.07 16.07 22.98
C PRO A 381 -3.15 16.78 23.80
N GLY A 382 -2.73 17.64 24.73
CA GLY A 382 -3.65 18.34 25.63
C GLY A 382 -4.28 17.48 26.74
N ALA A 383 -3.96 16.19 26.86
CA ALA A 383 -4.44 15.34 27.96
C ALA A 383 -3.76 15.61 29.32
N ARG A 384 -2.75 16.49 29.36
CA ARG A 384 -2.18 17.00 30.62
C ARG A 384 -3.12 17.99 31.29
N ASN A 385 -4.12 17.47 31.98
CA ASN A 385 -4.68 17.99 33.24
C ASN A 385 -5.93 17.20 33.61
N LYS A 386 -5.76 16.13 34.39
CA LYS A 386 -6.58 15.82 35.57
C LYS A 386 -5.70 15.05 36.56
N ILE A 387 -5.13 15.78 37.51
CA ILE A 387 -4.64 15.23 38.78
C ILE A 387 -5.87 14.94 39.65
#